data_AF-A0A257UIT6-F1
#
_entry.id   AF-A0A257UIT6-F1
#
_cell.length_a   1.000
_cell.length_b   1.000
_cell.length_c   1.000
_cell.angle_alpha   90.00
_cell.angle_beta   90.00
_cell.angle_gamma   90.00
#
_symmetry.space_group_name_H-M   'P 1'
#
loop_
_entity.id
_entity.type
_entity.pdbx_description
1 polymer ?
#
loop_
_entity_poly.entity_id
_entity_poly.type
_entity_poly.pdbx_seq_one_letter_code
_entity_poly.pdbx_strand_id
1 'polypeptide(L)'
;MEVLNMPANFEVTVDATLKGDGTLDLHEKPNLAPGPVTVVLVPASSKAVTHGGIADTIRHIKSRQQQRGYHGLDDNDFKQLEEEQRADEDAYEQRWHDVLNPDERTQG
;
A
#
# COMPACT_ATOMS: atom_id res chain seq x y z
N MET A 1 4.15 -22.53 34.61
CA MET A 1 4.03 -21.66 33.42
C MET A 1 5.25 -21.91 32.58
N GLU A 2 5.11 -22.69 31.51
CA GLU A 2 6.20 -23.05 30.63
C GLU A 2 6.44 -21.89 29.65
N VAL A 3 7.60 -21.24 29.76
CA VAL A 3 8.02 -20.21 28.81
C VAL A 3 8.50 -20.92 27.54
N LEU A 4 7.66 -20.94 26.52
CA LEU A 4 8.03 -21.47 25.20
C LEU A 4 9.09 -20.54 24.60
N ASN A 5 10.36 -20.87 24.84
CA ASN A 5 11.50 -20.24 24.21
C ASN A 5 11.55 -20.67 22.73
N MET A 6 10.70 -20.07 21.91
CA MET A 6 10.78 -20.20 20.46
C MET A 6 12.07 -19.49 20.02
N PRO A 7 13.00 -20.15 19.31
CA PRO A 7 14.07 -19.41 18.66
C PRO A 7 13.42 -18.45 17.68
N ALA A 8 13.59 -17.16 17.91
CA ALA A 8 13.21 -16.13 16.95
C ALA A 8 14.11 -16.28 15.73
N ASN A 9 13.71 -17.13 14.78
CA ASN A 9 14.29 -17.12 13.44
C ASN A 9 13.83 -15.82 12.78
N PHE A 10 14.59 -14.75 13.00
CA PHE A 10 14.37 -13.47 12.35
C PHE A 10 15.03 -13.49 10.97
N GLU A 11 14.21 -13.40 9.92
CA GLU A 11 14.66 -13.34 8.54
C GLU A 11 14.82 -11.87 8.10
N VAL A 12 15.97 -11.54 7.53
CA VAL A 12 16.24 -10.22 6.93
C VAL A 12 16.51 -10.42 5.45
N THR A 13 15.66 -9.83 4.61
CA THR A 13 15.84 -9.81 3.16
C THR A 13 16.52 -8.50 2.76
N VAL A 14 17.65 -8.59 2.06
CA VAL A 14 18.41 -7.45 1.54
C VAL A 14 18.64 -7.66 0.05
N ASP A 15 18.38 -6.62 -0.74
CA ASP A 15 18.74 -6.63 -2.16
C ASP A 15 20.26 -6.60 -2.34
N ALA A 16 20.75 -7.44 -3.24
CA ALA A 16 22.16 -7.64 -3.47
C ALA A 16 22.47 -7.93 -4.94
N THR A 17 23.68 -7.61 -5.37
CA THR A 17 24.19 -7.95 -6.69
C THR A 17 25.25 -9.03 -6.57
N LEU A 18 25.02 -10.18 -7.21
CA LEU A 18 26.05 -11.19 -7.39
C LEU A 18 26.92 -10.81 -8.59
N LYS A 19 28.20 -10.53 -8.32
CA LYS A 19 29.21 -10.22 -9.34
C LYS A 19 29.70 -11.50 -10.02
N GLY A 20 30.28 -11.36 -11.21
CA GLY A 20 30.75 -12.51 -12.01
C GLY A 20 31.92 -13.29 -11.40
N ASP A 21 32.61 -12.70 -10.43
CA ASP A 21 33.65 -13.33 -9.61
C ASP A 21 33.10 -14.09 -8.40
N GLY A 22 31.78 -14.06 -8.18
CA GLY A 22 31.10 -14.70 -7.04
C GLY A 22 30.96 -13.79 -5.80
N THR A 23 31.41 -12.54 -5.86
CA THR A 23 31.25 -11.58 -4.77
C THR A 23 29.79 -11.12 -4.66
N LEU A 24 29.23 -11.13 -3.44
CA LEU A 24 27.90 -10.59 -3.14
C LEU A 24 28.02 -9.15 -2.61
N ASP A 25 27.49 -8.19 -3.36
CA ASP A 25 27.47 -6.78 -2.99
C ASP A 25 26.08 -6.42 -2.46
N LEU A 26 25.97 -6.16 -1.15
CA LEU A 26 24.71 -5.78 -0.51
C LEU A 26 24.41 -4.30 -0.77
N HIS A 27 23.19 -3.97 -1.18
CA HIS A 27 22.80 -2.58 -1.43
C HIS A 27 22.57 -1.79 -0.14
N GLU A 28 22.21 -2.47 0.94
CA GLU A 28 22.03 -1.90 2.27
C GLU A 28 22.70 -2.76 3.35
N LYS A 29 23.03 -2.13 4.49
CA LYS A 29 23.64 -2.82 5.63
C LYS A 29 22.55 -3.52 6.43
N PRO A 30 22.60 -4.86 6.58
CA PRO A 30 21.63 -5.56 7.40
C PRO A 30 21.80 -5.14 8.86
N ASN A 31 20.69 -4.75 9.50
CA ASN A 31 20.66 -4.39 10.92
C ASN A 31 20.55 -5.66 11.78
N LEU A 32 21.65 -6.39 11.89
CA LEU A 32 21.76 -7.63 12.66
C LEU A 32 22.82 -7.50 13.75
N ALA A 33 22.60 -8.17 14.88
CA ALA A 33 23.63 -8.30 15.91
C ALA A 33 24.86 -9.03 15.32
N PRO A 34 26.09 -8.67 15.72
CA PRO A 34 27.29 -9.37 15.27
C PRO A 34 27.22 -10.87 15.60
N GLY A 35 27.45 -11.73 14.61
CA GLY A 35 27.40 -13.18 14.79
C GLY A 35 27.45 -13.94 13.47
N PRO A 36 27.51 -15.28 13.52
CA PRO A 36 27.40 -16.11 12.33
C PRO A 36 26.00 -15.99 11.71
N VAL A 37 25.94 -15.92 10.38
CA VAL A 37 24.69 -15.81 9.62
C VAL A 37 24.62 -16.88 8.54
N THR A 38 23.41 -17.35 8.23
CA THR A 38 23.14 -18.21 7.08
C THR A 38 22.59 -17.35 5.95
N VAL A 39 23.19 -17.45 4.76
CA VAL A 39 22.77 -16.69 3.57
C VAL A 39 22.06 -17.61 2.60
N VAL A 40 20.84 -17.24 2.20
CA VAL A 40 20.08 -17.92 1.15
C VAL A 40 20.08 -17.04 -0.09
N LEU A 41 20.78 -17.49 -1.13
CA LEU A 41 20.85 -16.78 -2.40
C LEU A 41 19.70 -17.25 -3.30
N VAL A 42 18.76 -16.34 -3.55
CA VAL A 42 17.71 -16.55 -4.54
C VAL A 42 18.09 -15.73 -5.76
N PRO A 43 18.39 -16.35 -6.92
CA PRO A 43 18.60 -15.59 -8.14
C PRO A 43 17.37 -14.70 -8.35
N ALA A 44 17.60 -13.40 -8.50
CA ALA A 44 16.61 -12.57 -9.14
C ALA A 44 16.52 -13.16 -10.56
N SER A 45 15.56 -14.07 -10.79
CA SER A 45 15.12 -14.29 -12.15
C SER A 45 14.79 -12.91 -12.70
N SER A 46 14.81 -12.74 -14.01
CA SER A 46 14.04 -11.67 -14.63
C SER A 46 12.55 -11.90 -14.29
N LYS A 47 12.18 -11.77 -13.02
CA LYS A 47 10.88 -11.42 -12.53
C LYS A 47 10.68 -10.08 -13.21
N ALA A 48 10.05 -10.12 -14.39
CA ALA A 48 8.88 -9.28 -14.58
C ALA A 48 8.27 -9.17 -13.20
N VAL A 49 8.40 -7.99 -12.60
CA VAL A 49 8.10 -7.77 -11.20
C VAL A 49 6.73 -8.40 -11.02
N THR A 50 6.67 -9.59 -10.41
CA THR A 50 5.41 -10.07 -9.88
C THR A 50 5.29 -9.24 -8.62
N HIS A 51 5.06 -7.93 -8.82
CA HIS A 51 4.03 -7.22 -8.11
C HIS A 51 2.92 -8.23 -8.12
N GLY A 52 2.77 -9.00 -7.02
CA GLY A 52 1.70 -9.97 -6.96
C GLY A 52 0.47 -9.18 -7.37
N GLY A 53 -0.21 -9.70 -8.40
CA GLY A 53 -1.13 -8.90 -9.20
C GLY A 53 -2.04 -8.13 -8.26
N ILE A 54 -2.39 -6.88 -8.59
CA ILE A 54 -3.19 -5.90 -7.83
C ILE A 54 -3.60 -6.30 -6.39
N ALA A 55 -4.33 -7.40 -6.20
CA ALA A 55 -4.56 -8.10 -4.93
C ALA A 55 -3.37 -8.17 -3.94
N ASP A 56 -2.16 -8.61 -4.32
CA ASP A 56 -1.05 -8.69 -3.34
C ASP A 56 -0.49 -7.31 -3.00
N THR A 57 -0.51 -6.38 -3.95
CA THR A 57 -0.16 -4.97 -3.72
C THR A 57 -1.15 -4.32 -2.74
N ILE A 58 -2.45 -4.55 -2.93
CA ILE A 58 -3.52 -4.10 -2.02
C ILE A 58 -3.33 -4.71 -0.62
N ARG A 59 -3.02 -6.00 -0.54
CA ARG A 59 -2.76 -6.68 0.75
C ARG A 59 -1.56 -6.08 1.48
N HIS A 60 -0.49 -5.78 0.76
CA HIS A 60 0.70 -5.12 1.31
C HIS A 60 0.37 -3.71 1.85
N ILE A 61 -0.37 -2.91 1.06
CA ILE A 61 -0.80 -1.57 1.47
C ILE A 61 -1.70 -1.65 2.71
N LYS A 62 -2.68 -2.55 2.72
CA LYS A 62 -3.61 -2.72 3.86
C LYS A 62 -2.87 -3.08 5.15
N SER A 63 -1.91 -4.00 5.06
CA SER A 63 -1.06 -4.38 6.20
C SER A 63 -0.22 -3.20 6.72
N ARG A 64 0.41 -2.43 5.82
CA ARG A 64 1.18 -1.22 6.16
C ARG A 64 0.33 -0.13 6.81
N GLN A 65 -0.92 0.03 6.36
CA GLN A 65 -1.86 1.02 6.89
C GLN A 65 -2.39 0.63 8.27
N GLN A 66 -2.73 -0.65 8.48
CA GLN A 66 -3.16 -1.17 9.78
C GLN A 66 -2.06 -1.05 10.85
N GLN A 67 -0.81 -1.31 10.48
CA GLN A 67 0.34 -1.10 11.39
C GLN A 67 0.52 0.37 11.81
N ARG A 68 0.01 1.31 11.02
CA ARG A 68 0.00 2.75 11.32
C ARG A 68 -1.28 3.20 12.04
N GLY A 69 -2.14 2.25 12.43
CA GLY A 69 -3.41 2.52 13.12
C GLY A 69 -4.54 2.97 12.19
N TYR A 70 -4.36 2.89 10.87
CA TYR A 70 -5.41 3.24 9.92
C TYR A 70 -6.35 2.04 9.73
N HIS A 71 -7.60 2.20 10.17
CA HIS A 71 -8.62 1.15 10.13
C HIS A 71 -9.43 1.12 8.83
N GLY A 72 -9.28 2.13 7.95
CA GLY A 72 -10.10 2.29 6.75
C GLY A 72 -11.44 2.96 7.06
N LEU A 73 -12.19 3.25 6.00
CA LEU A 73 -13.58 3.71 6.07
C LEU A 73 -14.47 2.49 6.33
N ASP A 74 -15.37 2.57 7.29
CA ASP A 74 -16.40 1.56 7.52
C ASP A 74 -17.60 1.74 6.55
N ASP A 75 -18.57 0.84 6.62
CA ASP A 75 -19.74 0.85 5.73
C ASP A 75 -20.60 2.13 5.87
N ASN A 76 -20.60 2.75 7.04
CA ASN A 76 -21.30 4.00 7.32
C ASN A 76 -20.50 5.19 6.75
N ASP A 77 -19.18 5.18 6.93
CA ASP A 77 -18.30 6.18 6.33
C ASP A 77 -18.42 6.19 4.80
N PHE A 78 -18.53 5.01 4.18
CA PHE A 78 -18.75 4.87 2.73
C PHE A 78 -20.08 5.47 2.27
N LYS A 79 -21.16 5.22 3.01
CA LYS A 79 -22.49 5.78 2.69
C LYS A 79 -22.50 7.30 2.81
N GLN A 80 -21.85 7.83 3.85
CA GLN A 80 -21.75 9.27 4.05
C GLN A 80 -20.99 9.93 2.90
N LEU A 81 -19.86 9.35 2.47
CA LEU A 81 -19.08 9.82 1.32
C LEU A 81 -19.86 9.78 0.00
N GLU A 82 -20.66 8.74 -0.24
CA GLU A 82 -21.54 8.67 -1.42
C GLU A 82 -22.61 9.78 -1.40
N GLU A 83 -23.19 10.05 -0.24
CA GLU A 83 -24.23 11.07 -0.09
C GLU A 83 -23.67 12.48 -0.27
N GLU A 84 -22.47 12.75 0.27
CA GLU A 84 -21.73 13.99 0.04
C GLU A 84 -21.36 14.17 -1.44
N GLN A 85 -20.88 13.11 -2.11
CA GLN A 85 -20.53 13.17 -3.53
C GLN A 85 -21.76 13.48 -4.40
N ARG A 86 -22.90 12.85 -4.10
CA ARG A 86 -24.16 13.12 -4.82
C ARG A 86 -24.62 14.55 -4.63
N ALA A 87 -24.55 15.08 -3.40
CA ALA A 87 -24.91 16.46 -3.13
C ALA A 87 -23.99 17.45 -3.87
N ASP A 88 -22.70 17.14 -3.99
CA ASP A 88 -21.74 17.96 -4.74
C ASP A 88 -21.99 17.91 -6.25
N GLU A 89 -22.32 16.74 -6.80
CA GLU A 89 -22.74 16.56 -8.20
C GLU A 89 -24.03 17.32 -8.50
N ASP A 90 -25.04 17.23 -7.64
CA ASP A 90 -26.31 17.96 -7.77
C ASP A 90 -26.08 19.47 -7.73
N ALA A 91 -25.21 19.95 -6.82
CA ALA A 91 -24.86 21.36 -6.71
C ALA A 91 -24.06 21.84 -7.94
N TYR A 92 -23.19 21.01 -8.48
CA TYR A 92 -22.48 21.28 -9.72
C TYR A 92 -23.46 21.38 -10.91
N GLU A 93 -24.35 20.40 -11.05
CA GLU A 93 -25.36 20.39 -12.13
C GLU A 93 -26.28 21.61 -12.05
N GLN A 94 -26.75 21.99 -10.85
CA GLN A 94 -27.54 23.21 -10.66
C GLN A 94 -26.76 24.47 -11.07
N ARG A 95 -25.48 24.58 -10.69
CA ARG A 95 -24.63 25.72 -11.10
C ARG A 95 -24.49 25.80 -12.62
N TRP A 96 -24.34 24.67 -13.30
CA TRP A 96 -24.25 24.65 -14.77
C TRP A 96 -25.58 24.92 -15.44
N HIS A 97 -26.67 24.38 -14.92
CA HIS A 97 -28.02 24.68 -15.37
C HIS A 97 -28.28 26.19 -15.33
N ASP A 98 -27.92 26.83 -14.22
CA ASP A 98 -28.04 28.27 -14.00
C ASP A 98 -27.15 29.12 -14.93
N VAL A 99 -25.98 28.62 -15.31
CA VAL A 99 -25.07 29.30 -16.24
C VAL A 99 -25.56 29.15 -17.69
N LEU A 100 -26.13 28.01 -18.04
CA LEU A 100 -26.56 27.68 -19.40
C LEU A 100 -27.98 28.19 -19.73
N ASN A 101 -28.83 28.36 -18.71
CA ASN A 101 -30.21 28.86 -18.84
C ASN A 101 -30.42 30.18 -18.05
N PRO A 102 -29.74 31.28 -18.44
CA PRO A 102 -29.81 32.54 -17.69
C PRO A 102 -31.19 33.23 -17.74
N ASP A 103 -31.99 32.98 -18.79
CA ASP A 103 -33.28 33.65 -19.02
C ASP A 103 -34.42 33.13 -18.12
N GLU A 104 -34.27 31.93 -17.55
CA GLU A 104 -35.24 31.33 -16.63
C GLU A 104 -35.19 31.96 -15.22
N ARG A 105 -34.17 32.78 -14.91
CA ARG A 105 -34.07 33.50 -13.64
C ARG A 105 -34.99 34.72 -13.50
N THR A 106 -35.54 35.22 -14.61
CA THR A 106 -36.26 36.50 -14.65
C THR A 106 -37.79 36.40 -14.77
N GLN A 107 -38.37 35.21 -14.78
CA GLN A 107 -39.83 35.01 -14.68
C GLN A 107 -40.20 34.42 -13.32
N GLY A 108 -40.21 35.28 -12.30
CA GLY A 108 -40.73 35.01 -10.96
C GLY A 108 -41.23 36.31 -10.33
#